data_AF-A0A937Q2N7-F1
#
_entry.id   AF-A0A937Q2N7-F1
#
_cell.length_a   1.000
_cell.length_b   1.000
_cell.length_c   1.000
_cell.angle_alpha   90.00
_cell.angle_beta   90.00
_cell.angle_gamma   90.00
#
_symmetry.space_group_name_H-M   'P 1'
#
loop_
_entity.id
_entity.type
_entity.pdbx_description
1 polymer ?
#
loop_
_entity_poly.entity_id
_entity_poly.type
_entity_poly.pdbx_seq_one_letter_code
_entity_poly.pdbx_strand_id
1 'polypeptide(L)'
;MEQESLRRKLLGASLILVFALLGVPALAGEGKGYTSPKPGTVRIWDANNKYTMKHYDMRAWQDRANWSQVPHGKTDYLFRGDSVLEGENFWISLHSSPHDSVFLYAKIDPEATPGRHNELYRVFDTPTGLRNYGGGSQVCRILKNTPEEICVQSESITYERGGFKTTVITRYRLLGGKPWAEIQPVSQADEQGMHGESRFVLAPEANEDGSDFLDDSLRRPGDYVCRVPDRAKMLLDLIMDDDTIWLLTCGKAPEATKLNWPGSRFYAENAPGGWHAGWSRIGEADCDRVWTAPFSLLADKPAYIGVLRIGYWHYQRAGQSVQKDQPNTLNWRIAYERQIVGSPFPPGGSWRPLYPGMWRLVASIDGRYYTVTIIVTAAQTASTSLTFDSPATGNLEYVLFYLYDRTEETPENIWTPVDIYRQAVQRSQR
;
A
#
# COMPACT_ATOMS: atom_id res chain seq x y z
N MET A 1 22.74 74.00 40.77
CA MET A 1 22.40 74.24 39.34
C MET A 1 22.76 72.96 38.61
N GLU A 2 21.84 71.99 38.56
CA GLU A 2 20.80 71.86 37.51
C GLU A 2 21.46 71.55 36.15
N GLN A 3 21.27 70.41 35.48
CA GLN A 3 20.33 69.30 35.65
C GLN A 3 21.02 68.00 35.20
N GLU A 4 21.26 67.12 36.17
CA GLU A 4 21.27 65.67 35.98
C GLU A 4 19.86 65.19 36.39
N SER A 5 18.94 64.99 35.44
CA SER A 5 17.68 64.25 35.68
C SER A 5 16.82 64.20 34.41
N LEU A 6 16.94 63.13 33.60
CA LEU A 6 15.80 62.28 33.21
C LEU A 6 16.25 61.20 32.21
N ARG A 7 16.67 60.06 32.78
CA ARG A 7 16.42 58.75 32.18
C ARG A 7 14.90 58.52 32.12
N ARG A 8 14.47 57.78 31.09
CA ARG A 8 13.23 56.97 31.00
C ARG A 8 11.89 57.72 30.88
N LYS A 9 11.34 57.67 29.67
CA LYS A 9 10.06 57.04 29.28
C LYS A 9 9.49 57.78 28.07
N LEU A 10 9.24 57.05 26.98
CA LEU A 10 7.97 56.98 26.24
C LEU A 10 8.23 56.50 24.80
N LEU A 11 7.61 55.36 24.47
CA LEU A 11 7.04 54.94 23.19
C LEU A 11 7.94 54.96 21.93
N GLY A 12 8.15 53.86 21.20
CA GLY A 12 7.19 52.83 20.85
C GLY A 12 6.32 53.30 19.68
N ALA A 13 6.80 53.14 18.44
CA ALA A 13 5.98 53.00 17.23
C ALA A 13 6.84 52.90 15.95
N SER A 14 6.59 51.84 15.19
CA SER A 14 6.52 51.83 13.72
C SER A 14 7.81 51.92 12.90
N LEU A 15 8.53 50.79 12.80
CA LEU A 15 9.27 50.46 11.60
C LEU A 15 8.36 49.60 10.69
N ILE A 16 7.51 50.27 9.89
CA ILE A 16 6.81 49.64 8.77
C ILE A 16 7.82 49.59 7.62
N LEU A 17 8.45 48.43 7.44
CA LEU A 17 9.27 48.16 6.27
C LEU A 17 8.35 47.71 5.13
N VAL A 18 8.24 48.56 4.13
CA VAL A 18 7.55 48.33 2.86
C VAL A 18 8.28 47.23 2.08
N PHE A 19 7.68 46.04 1.99
CA PHE A 19 7.97 45.06 0.95
C PHE A 19 6.69 44.79 0.16
N ALA A 20 6.56 45.48 -0.97
CA ALA A 20 5.64 45.11 -2.03
C ALA A 20 6.32 45.39 -3.37
N LEU A 21 6.13 44.47 -4.33
CA LEU A 21 6.44 44.52 -5.77
C LEU A 21 7.54 43.57 -6.26
N LEU A 22 7.32 42.26 -6.07
CA LEU A 22 7.41 41.30 -7.18
C LEU A 22 6.21 40.35 -7.04
N GLY A 23 5.33 40.36 -8.04
CA GLY A 23 4.02 39.71 -8.00
C GLY A 23 4.12 38.19 -7.90
N VAL A 24 3.88 37.68 -6.69
CA VAL A 24 3.39 36.31 -6.48
C VAL A 24 1.87 36.40 -6.46
N PRO A 25 1.12 35.61 -7.24
CA PRO A 25 -0.33 35.60 -7.13
C PRO A 25 -0.70 35.01 -5.76
N ALA A 26 -1.08 35.88 -4.83
CA ALA A 26 -1.72 35.51 -3.59
C ALA A 26 -3.16 35.09 -3.88
N LEU A 27 -3.42 33.80 -4.06
CA LEU A 27 -4.76 33.20 -3.92
C LEU A 27 -4.64 31.73 -3.47
N ALA A 28 -4.17 31.51 -2.25
CA ALA A 28 -4.49 30.30 -1.48
C ALA A 28 -5.46 30.74 -0.39
N GLY A 29 -6.75 30.38 -0.51
CA GLY A 29 -7.67 30.59 0.60
C GLY A 29 -7.16 29.77 1.79
N GLU A 30 -7.07 30.38 2.97
CA GLU A 30 -6.57 29.76 4.19
C GLU A 30 -7.29 28.42 4.43
N GLY A 31 -6.63 27.32 4.12
CA GLY A 31 -7.06 25.99 4.55
C GLY A 31 -6.98 25.93 6.07
N LYS A 32 -7.90 25.20 6.71
CA LYS A 32 -7.86 25.00 8.17
C LYS A 32 -6.75 24.03 8.60
N GLY A 33 -6.06 23.44 7.63
CA GLY A 33 -5.01 22.46 7.84
C GLY A 33 -5.53 21.07 8.17
N TYR A 34 -4.65 20.09 8.00
CA TYR A 34 -4.92 18.72 8.42
C TYR A 34 -5.11 18.62 9.94
N THR A 35 -6.04 17.76 10.33
CA THR A 35 -6.29 17.35 11.72
C THR A 35 -6.42 15.84 11.78
N SER A 36 -5.96 15.20 12.86
CA SER A 36 -6.06 13.74 12.99
C SER A 36 -7.53 13.28 12.88
N PRO A 37 -7.80 12.20 12.13
CA PRO A 37 -9.16 11.70 11.95
C PRO A 37 -9.68 11.10 13.26
N LYS A 38 -11.00 11.04 13.38
CA LYS A 38 -11.63 10.11 14.33
C LYS A 38 -11.45 8.69 13.77
N PRO A 39 -11.07 7.69 14.59
CA PRO A 39 -11.02 6.29 14.15
C PRO A 39 -12.33 5.87 13.49
N GLY A 40 -12.25 5.10 12.42
CA GLY A 40 -13.44 4.64 11.71
C GLY A 40 -14.07 5.67 10.77
N THR A 41 -13.41 6.80 10.49
CA THR A 41 -13.91 7.82 9.56
C THR A 41 -13.04 7.97 8.31
N VAL A 42 -13.69 8.31 7.19
CA VAL A 42 -13.03 8.64 5.92
C VAL A 42 -13.24 10.10 5.58
N ARG A 43 -12.27 10.71 4.87
CA ARG A 43 -12.33 12.14 4.50
C ARG A 43 -11.80 12.37 3.09
N ILE A 44 -12.32 13.41 2.45
CA ILE A 44 -11.80 13.96 1.21
C ILE A 44 -11.16 15.30 1.54
N TRP A 45 -9.93 15.48 1.07
CA TRP A 45 -9.17 16.71 1.20
C TRP A 45 -8.98 17.35 -0.17
N ASP A 46 -9.12 18.67 -0.21
CA ASP A 46 -8.55 19.51 -1.24
C ASP A 46 -7.17 19.96 -0.76
N ALA A 47 -6.12 19.57 -1.49
CA ALA A 47 -4.76 19.96 -1.16
C ALA A 47 -4.50 21.47 -1.38
N ASN A 48 -5.44 22.17 -2.05
CA ASN A 48 -5.36 23.58 -2.47
C ASN A 48 -4.17 23.93 -3.38
N ASN A 49 -3.37 22.94 -3.77
CA ASN A 49 -2.29 23.05 -4.73
C ASN A 49 -2.32 21.86 -5.72
N LYS A 50 -1.79 22.07 -6.92
CA LYS A 50 -1.66 21.07 -7.99
C LYS A 50 -0.23 20.55 -8.05
N TYR A 51 -0.05 19.23 -7.98
CA TYR A 51 1.26 18.58 -8.00
C TYR A 51 1.48 17.90 -9.35
N THR A 52 2.01 18.66 -10.30
CA THR A 52 2.15 18.25 -11.70
C THR A 52 3.46 17.51 -12.03
N MET A 53 4.42 17.51 -11.12
CA MET A 53 5.71 16.82 -11.29
C MET A 53 5.67 15.36 -10.82
N LYS A 54 6.61 14.54 -11.31
CA LYS A 54 6.89 13.19 -10.79
C LYS A 54 7.29 13.26 -9.31
N HIS A 55 6.66 12.47 -8.45
CA HIS A 55 6.93 12.49 -7.00
C HIS A 55 6.58 11.16 -6.32
N TYR A 56 7.37 10.80 -5.30
CA TYR A 56 7.27 9.53 -4.58
C TYR A 56 7.05 9.69 -3.07
N ASP A 57 7.12 10.93 -2.58
CA ASP A 57 7.22 11.33 -1.18
C ASP A 57 5.91 11.92 -0.62
N MET A 58 4.77 11.62 -1.26
CA MET A 58 3.48 12.30 -1.05
C MET A 58 3.65 13.82 -0.89
N ARG A 59 4.22 14.49 -1.90
CA ARG A 59 4.59 15.92 -1.82
C ARG A 59 3.51 16.82 -1.22
N ALA A 60 2.24 16.54 -1.50
CA ALA A 60 1.10 17.25 -0.92
C ALA A 60 1.10 17.29 0.62
N TRP A 61 1.62 16.26 1.29
CA TRP A 61 1.70 16.16 2.75
C TRP A 61 2.59 17.23 3.38
N GLN A 62 3.60 17.71 2.65
CA GLN A 62 4.49 18.78 3.12
C GLN A 62 3.72 20.10 3.28
N ASP A 63 2.66 20.30 2.48
CA ASP A 63 1.80 21.48 2.49
C ASP A 63 0.48 21.25 3.25
N ARG A 64 0.35 20.18 4.03
CA ARG A 64 -0.91 19.76 4.67
C ARG A 64 -1.53 20.81 5.60
N ALA A 65 -0.74 21.76 6.09
CA ALA A 65 -1.24 22.90 6.84
C ALA A 65 -2.18 23.80 6.02
N ASN A 66 -2.06 23.76 4.69
CA ASN A 66 -2.89 24.52 3.76
C ASN A 66 -4.10 23.73 3.25
N TRP A 67 -4.27 22.46 3.64
CA TRP A 67 -5.37 21.64 3.11
C TRP A 67 -6.73 22.08 3.64
N SER A 68 -7.76 21.82 2.85
CA SER A 68 -9.16 22.02 3.21
C SER A 68 -9.90 20.69 3.18
N GLN A 69 -10.51 20.30 4.30
CA GLN A 69 -11.43 19.17 4.28
C GLN A 69 -12.67 19.55 3.46
N VAL A 70 -13.04 18.71 2.50
CA VAL A 70 -14.31 18.86 1.80
C VAL A 70 -15.45 18.55 2.78
N PRO A 71 -16.39 19.49 3.01
CA PRO A 71 -17.47 19.27 3.97
C PRO A 71 -18.28 18.02 3.63
N HIS A 72 -18.54 17.17 4.62
CA HIS A 72 -19.43 16.01 4.42
C HIS A 72 -20.80 16.45 3.89
N GLY A 73 -21.40 15.60 3.06
CA GLY A 73 -22.63 15.89 2.32
C GLY A 73 -22.43 16.68 1.03
N LYS A 74 -21.23 17.23 0.76
CA LYS A 74 -20.92 17.94 -0.49
C LYS A 74 -20.42 16.99 -1.57
N THR A 75 -21.09 17.00 -2.71
CA THR A 75 -20.74 16.25 -3.93
C THR A 75 -20.48 17.17 -5.13
N ASP A 76 -21.02 18.39 -5.11
CA ASP A 76 -20.84 19.46 -6.11
C ASP A 76 -19.56 20.29 -5.88
N TYR A 77 -18.59 19.75 -5.14
CA TYR A 77 -17.37 20.46 -4.77
C TYR A 77 -16.42 20.61 -5.95
N LEU A 78 -15.93 21.84 -6.15
CA LEU A 78 -14.90 22.15 -7.14
C LEU A 78 -13.53 22.23 -6.46
N PHE A 79 -12.68 21.25 -6.73
CA PHE A 79 -11.31 21.23 -6.21
C PHE A 79 -10.48 22.38 -6.77
N ARG A 80 -9.79 23.10 -5.89
CA ARG A 80 -8.75 24.07 -6.24
C ARG A 80 -7.44 23.34 -6.55
N GLY A 81 -7.06 22.40 -5.69
CA GLY A 81 -5.86 21.59 -5.81
C GLY A 81 -6.14 20.16 -6.22
N ASP A 82 -5.22 19.28 -5.86
CA ASP A 82 -5.37 17.84 -6.01
C ASP A 82 -6.27 17.26 -4.93
N SER A 83 -7.00 16.19 -5.28
CA SER A 83 -7.85 15.48 -4.34
C SER A 83 -7.03 14.43 -3.59
N VAL A 84 -7.12 14.43 -2.27
CA VAL A 84 -6.52 13.40 -1.41
C VAL A 84 -7.63 12.69 -0.65
N LEU A 85 -7.71 11.38 -0.79
CA LEU A 85 -8.65 10.53 -0.07
C LEU A 85 -7.96 9.95 1.15
N GLU A 86 -8.62 10.02 2.29
CA GLU A 86 -8.12 9.50 3.56
C GLU A 86 -8.91 8.27 3.99
N GLY A 87 -8.22 7.14 4.11
CA GLY A 87 -8.72 5.90 4.69
C GLY A 87 -8.19 5.66 6.10
N GLU A 88 -8.51 4.49 6.67
CA GLU A 88 -8.08 4.09 8.02
C GLU A 88 -6.55 3.98 8.11
N ASN A 89 -5.95 3.19 7.20
CA ASN A 89 -4.53 2.86 7.19
C ASN A 89 -3.74 3.54 6.08
N PHE A 90 -4.39 4.35 5.24
CA PHE A 90 -3.78 4.81 4.01
C PHE A 90 -4.32 6.15 3.51
N TRP A 91 -3.58 6.72 2.58
CA TRP A 91 -3.95 7.86 1.75
C TRP A 91 -4.05 7.42 0.28
N ILE A 92 -4.92 8.04 -0.49
CA ILE A 92 -4.87 7.98 -1.96
C ILE A 92 -4.72 9.40 -2.49
N SER A 93 -3.63 9.67 -3.19
CA SER A 93 -3.34 10.95 -3.83
C SER A 93 -3.78 10.90 -5.30
N LEU A 94 -4.89 11.56 -5.61
CA LEU A 94 -5.39 11.74 -6.98
C LEU A 94 -4.73 12.99 -7.59
N HIS A 95 -3.40 12.95 -7.72
CA HIS A 95 -2.56 14.10 -8.10
C HIS A 95 -2.65 14.43 -9.60
N SER A 96 -2.33 15.67 -9.97
CA SER A 96 -2.42 16.17 -11.35
C SER A 96 -1.13 15.98 -12.19
N SER A 97 -0.28 15.00 -11.88
CA SER A 97 0.96 14.77 -12.65
C SER A 97 0.73 13.86 -13.85
N PRO A 98 1.18 14.22 -15.07
CA PRO A 98 1.11 13.33 -16.23
C PRO A 98 2.19 12.25 -16.23
N HIS A 99 3.12 12.25 -15.26
CA HIS A 99 4.32 11.42 -15.31
C HIS A 99 4.19 10.09 -14.57
N ASP A 100 3.21 9.95 -13.69
CA ASP A 100 2.97 8.75 -12.88
C ASP A 100 1.46 8.47 -12.74
N SER A 101 1.13 7.26 -12.29
CA SER A 101 -0.23 6.90 -11.89
C SER A 101 -0.54 7.43 -10.49
N VAL A 102 -1.82 7.46 -10.12
CA VAL A 102 -2.23 7.88 -8.77
C VAL A 102 -1.57 7.02 -7.70
N PHE A 103 -1.24 7.61 -6.56
CA PHE A 103 -0.50 6.93 -5.51
C PHE A 103 -1.38 6.57 -4.32
N LEU A 104 -1.17 5.38 -3.77
CA LEU A 104 -1.59 5.01 -2.43
C LEU A 104 -0.39 5.10 -1.49
N TYR A 105 -0.59 5.60 -0.27
CA TYR A 105 0.47 5.64 0.76
C TYR A 105 -0.04 4.97 2.02
N ALA A 106 0.76 4.09 2.62
CA ALA A 106 0.48 3.64 3.98
C ALA A 106 0.63 4.81 4.96
N LYS A 107 -0.22 4.89 5.98
CA LYS A 107 0.04 5.73 7.15
C LYS A 107 1.06 4.97 8.00
N ILE A 108 2.05 5.59 8.65
CA ILE A 108 3.05 4.83 9.45
C ILE A 108 3.02 5.12 10.95
N ASP A 109 2.25 6.13 11.37
CA ASP A 109 2.17 6.55 12.76
C ASP A 109 0.77 7.11 13.11
N PRO A 110 0.52 7.49 14.38
CA PRO A 110 -0.72 8.15 14.79
C PRO A 110 -0.95 9.55 14.18
N GLU A 111 0.10 10.21 13.68
CA GLU A 111 -0.02 11.48 12.94
C GLU A 111 -0.49 11.29 11.51
N ALA A 112 -0.58 10.02 11.08
CA ALA A 112 -0.88 9.59 9.72
C ALA A 112 0.18 10.00 8.69
N THR A 113 1.45 10.05 9.11
CA THR A 113 2.58 10.29 8.19
C THR A 113 2.54 9.28 7.04
N PRO A 114 2.61 9.73 5.77
CA PRO A 114 2.72 8.85 4.61
C PRO A 114 4.05 8.10 4.60
N GLY A 115 3.99 6.78 4.45
CA GLY A 115 5.12 5.89 4.22
C GLY A 115 5.38 5.64 2.73
N ARG A 116 5.88 4.44 2.41
CA ARG A 116 6.08 3.91 1.08
C ARG A 116 4.82 4.05 0.24
N HIS A 117 5.02 4.52 -0.99
CA HIS A 117 3.98 4.68 -1.99
C HIS A 117 3.79 3.42 -2.81
N ASN A 118 2.56 3.16 -3.21
CA ASN A 118 2.17 2.24 -4.26
C ASN A 118 1.63 3.03 -5.46
N GLU A 119 2.18 2.83 -6.66
CA GLU A 119 1.53 3.34 -7.88
C GLU A 119 0.34 2.46 -8.26
N LEU A 120 -0.85 3.05 -8.26
CA LEU A 120 -2.08 2.38 -8.65
C LEU A 120 -2.24 2.42 -10.17
N TYR A 121 -1.58 1.50 -10.88
CA TYR A 121 -1.65 1.44 -12.34
C TYR A 121 -3.07 1.17 -12.85
N ARG A 122 -3.57 2.11 -13.65
CA ARG A 122 -4.86 2.01 -14.35
C ARG A 122 -4.61 1.55 -15.77
N VAL A 123 -4.58 0.24 -15.97
CA VAL A 123 -4.05 -0.35 -17.19
C VAL A 123 -5.15 -0.44 -18.25
N PHE A 124 -4.78 -0.20 -19.50
CA PHE A 124 -5.62 -0.54 -20.65
C PHE A 124 -4.79 -0.96 -21.85
N ASP A 125 -5.39 -1.73 -22.76
CA ASP A 125 -4.82 -2.03 -24.06
C ASP A 125 -5.49 -1.16 -25.16
N THR A 126 -4.69 -0.52 -25.99
CA THR A 126 -5.19 0.20 -27.18
C THR A 126 -5.81 -0.79 -28.19
N PRO A 127 -6.68 -0.34 -29.11
CA PRO A 127 -7.22 -1.20 -30.18
C PRO A 127 -6.16 -1.87 -31.06
N THR A 128 -4.93 -1.35 -31.09
CA THR A 128 -3.78 -1.92 -31.81
C THR A 128 -2.94 -2.89 -30.97
N GLY A 129 -3.34 -3.16 -29.72
CA GLY A 129 -2.68 -4.11 -28.81
C GLY A 129 -1.52 -3.52 -28.01
N LEU A 130 -1.31 -2.20 -28.03
CA LEU A 130 -0.31 -1.56 -27.17
C LEU A 130 -0.85 -1.36 -25.76
N ARG A 131 -0.21 -1.98 -24.76
CA ARG A 131 -0.48 -1.76 -23.33
C ARG A 131 -0.11 -0.36 -22.90
N ASN A 132 -0.94 0.27 -22.07
CA ASN A 132 -0.67 1.60 -21.53
C ASN A 132 -1.33 1.84 -20.16
N TYR A 133 -1.05 3.01 -19.56
CA TYR A 133 -1.47 3.36 -18.20
C TYR A 133 -2.17 4.73 -18.17
N GLY A 134 -3.25 4.83 -17.40
CA GLY A 134 -3.85 6.12 -17.04
C GLY A 134 -2.99 6.81 -15.97
N GLY A 135 -2.35 7.93 -16.33
CA GLY A 135 -1.46 8.74 -15.48
C GLY A 135 -2.17 9.43 -14.31
N GLY A 136 -1.78 10.65 -13.91
CA GLY A 136 -2.46 11.40 -12.84
C GLY A 136 -3.90 11.77 -13.19
N SER A 137 -4.58 12.49 -12.30
CA SER A 137 -5.99 12.87 -12.43
C SER A 137 -6.16 14.28 -12.98
N GLN A 138 -6.92 14.46 -14.05
CA GLN A 138 -7.30 15.79 -14.57
C GLN A 138 -8.61 16.30 -13.96
N VAL A 139 -9.53 15.39 -13.63
CA VAL A 139 -10.84 15.71 -13.04
C VAL A 139 -11.15 14.67 -11.96
N CYS A 140 -11.61 15.16 -10.80
CA CYS A 140 -12.14 14.33 -9.72
C CYS A 140 -13.58 14.76 -9.41
N ARG A 141 -14.52 13.81 -9.42
CA ARG A 141 -15.94 14.06 -9.11
C ARG A 141 -16.33 13.27 -7.87
N ILE A 142 -16.91 13.96 -6.88
CA ILE A 142 -17.36 13.33 -5.65
C ILE A 142 -18.75 12.74 -5.87
N LEU A 143 -18.86 11.42 -5.72
CA LEU A 143 -20.13 10.69 -5.83
C LEU A 143 -20.78 10.48 -4.47
N LYS A 144 -19.96 10.33 -3.41
CA LYS A 144 -20.41 10.22 -2.02
C LYS A 144 -19.36 10.81 -1.08
N ASN A 145 -19.81 11.49 -0.03
CA ASN A 145 -18.93 12.05 0.98
C ASN A 145 -19.64 12.10 2.35
N THR A 146 -19.56 11.02 3.11
CA THR A 146 -20.00 10.95 4.50
C THR A 146 -18.83 10.48 5.39
N PRO A 147 -18.92 10.59 6.71
CA PRO A 147 -17.88 10.06 7.60
C PRO A 147 -17.66 8.55 7.43
N GLU A 148 -18.68 7.80 7.03
CA GLU A 148 -18.66 6.33 6.90
C GLU A 148 -18.26 5.86 5.50
N GLU A 149 -18.43 6.70 4.48
CA GLU A 149 -18.18 6.34 3.09
C GLU A 149 -17.86 7.54 2.22
N ILE A 150 -16.77 7.42 1.47
CA ILE A 150 -16.46 8.35 0.38
C ILE A 150 -16.33 7.58 -0.93
N CYS A 151 -16.74 8.24 -2.01
CA CYS A 151 -16.63 7.70 -3.34
C CYS A 151 -16.29 8.82 -4.32
N VAL A 152 -15.15 8.68 -5.01
CA VAL A 152 -14.63 9.68 -5.95
C VAL A 152 -14.32 9.01 -7.28
N GLN A 153 -14.87 9.55 -8.35
CA GLN A 153 -14.49 9.19 -9.72
C GLN A 153 -13.30 10.07 -10.14
N SER A 154 -12.23 9.44 -10.60
CA SER A 154 -11.04 10.09 -11.14
C SER A 154 -10.94 9.82 -12.64
N GLU A 155 -10.88 10.90 -13.42
CA GLU A 155 -10.54 10.86 -14.83
C GLU A 155 -9.04 11.12 -14.97
N SER A 156 -8.32 10.20 -15.62
CA SER A 156 -6.89 10.36 -15.87
C SER A 156 -6.63 11.55 -16.79
N ILE A 157 -5.40 12.06 -16.77
CA ILE A 157 -4.93 12.96 -17.83
C ILE A 157 -5.06 12.22 -19.16
N THR A 158 -5.63 12.93 -20.14
CA THR A 158 -5.85 12.37 -21.48
C THR A 158 -4.51 12.10 -22.16
N TYR A 159 -4.32 10.90 -22.69
CA TYR A 159 -3.07 10.47 -23.32
C TYR A 159 -3.32 9.86 -24.69
N GLU A 160 -2.34 9.94 -25.58
CA GLU A 160 -2.37 9.32 -26.91
C GLU A 160 -1.21 8.35 -27.09
N ARG A 161 -1.51 7.10 -27.44
CA ARG A 161 -0.51 6.06 -27.76
C ARG A 161 -0.91 5.33 -29.03
N GLY A 162 0.01 5.23 -29.98
CA GLY A 162 -0.24 4.54 -31.26
C GLY A 162 -1.44 5.12 -32.02
N GLY A 163 -1.68 6.43 -31.92
CA GLY A 163 -2.82 7.12 -32.55
C GLY A 163 -4.17 6.94 -31.83
N PHE A 164 -4.20 6.23 -30.70
CA PHE A 164 -5.40 6.08 -29.87
C PHE A 164 -5.35 7.04 -28.69
N LYS A 165 -6.21 8.06 -28.72
CA LYS A 165 -6.40 9.03 -27.64
C LYS A 165 -7.45 8.54 -26.66
N THR A 166 -7.12 8.47 -25.37
CA THR A 166 -8.03 7.96 -24.36
C THR A 166 -7.89 8.67 -23.01
N THR A 167 -8.95 8.54 -22.21
CA THR A 167 -9.04 9.00 -20.83
C THR A 167 -9.54 7.82 -20.01
N VAL A 168 -8.69 7.33 -19.10
CA VAL A 168 -9.04 6.23 -18.22
C VAL A 168 -9.85 6.76 -17.05
N ILE A 169 -10.96 6.12 -16.72
CA ILE A 169 -11.82 6.53 -15.61
C ILE A 169 -11.93 5.39 -14.61
N THR A 170 -11.57 5.69 -13.37
CA THR A 170 -11.68 4.77 -12.24
C THR A 170 -12.44 5.42 -11.09
N ARG A 171 -13.16 4.60 -10.32
CA ARG A 171 -13.87 5.03 -9.11
C ARG A 171 -13.17 4.45 -7.89
N TYR A 172 -12.82 5.32 -6.96
CA TYR A 172 -12.24 4.96 -5.67
C TYR A 172 -13.31 5.08 -4.60
N ARG A 173 -13.55 3.99 -3.88
CA ARG A 173 -14.50 3.95 -2.76
C ARG A 173 -13.79 3.48 -1.50
N LEU A 174 -13.93 4.27 -0.43
CA LEU A 174 -13.36 3.98 0.88
C LEU A 174 -14.47 3.96 1.92
N LEU A 175 -14.36 3.03 2.85
CA LEU A 175 -15.32 2.83 3.93
C LEU A 175 -14.64 3.07 5.28
N GLY A 176 -15.35 3.73 6.20
CA GLY A 176 -14.90 3.97 7.57
C GLY A 176 -14.52 2.66 8.28
N GLY A 177 -13.36 2.65 8.93
CA GLY A 177 -12.86 1.51 9.71
C GLY A 177 -12.41 0.32 8.86
N LYS A 178 -12.35 0.47 7.53
CA LYS A 178 -11.87 -0.57 6.62
C LYS A 178 -10.46 -0.23 6.14
N PRO A 179 -9.49 -1.15 6.24
CA PRO A 179 -8.11 -0.91 5.82
C PRO A 179 -7.88 -1.15 4.33
N TRP A 180 -8.91 -1.07 3.48
CA TRP A 180 -8.78 -1.26 2.04
C TRP A 180 -9.52 -0.20 1.25
N ALA A 181 -9.06 0.00 0.01
CA ALA A 181 -9.77 0.76 -1.00
C ALA A 181 -10.43 -0.19 -2.01
N GLU A 182 -11.65 0.14 -2.43
CA GLU A 182 -12.29 -0.47 -3.59
C GLU A 182 -12.00 0.41 -4.82
N ILE A 183 -11.49 -0.21 -5.89
CA ILE A 183 -11.14 0.45 -7.15
C ILE A 183 -11.94 -0.21 -8.26
N GLN A 184 -12.91 0.54 -8.79
CA GLN A 184 -13.81 0.06 -9.83
C GLN A 184 -13.45 0.69 -11.19
N PRO A 185 -13.31 -0.12 -12.26
CA PRO A 185 -13.20 0.44 -13.61
C PRO A 185 -14.51 1.10 -14.02
N VAL A 186 -14.43 2.28 -14.61
CA VAL A 186 -15.60 2.97 -15.19
C VAL A 186 -15.48 3.05 -16.71
N SER A 187 -14.28 3.34 -17.21
CA SER A 187 -14.01 3.39 -18.65
C SER A 187 -12.53 3.13 -18.91
N GLN A 188 -12.25 2.23 -19.86
CA GLN A 188 -10.89 1.98 -20.38
C GLN A 188 -9.89 1.61 -19.27
N ALA A 189 -10.29 0.74 -18.35
CA ALA A 189 -9.45 0.21 -17.28
C ALA A 189 -9.66 -1.31 -17.20
N ASP A 190 -8.78 -2.06 -17.84
CA ASP A 190 -8.87 -3.52 -17.96
C ASP A 190 -8.23 -4.23 -16.75
N GLU A 191 -7.20 -3.61 -16.17
CA GLU A 191 -6.46 -4.14 -15.03
C GLU A 191 -6.14 -3.06 -14.00
N GLN A 192 -5.98 -3.50 -12.75
CA GLN A 192 -5.44 -2.70 -11.66
C GLN A 192 -4.09 -3.27 -11.24
N GLY A 193 -3.03 -2.47 -11.41
CA GLY A 193 -1.71 -2.78 -10.90
C GLY A 193 -1.43 -2.15 -9.53
N MET A 194 -0.57 -2.80 -8.77
CA MET A 194 -0.14 -2.40 -7.44
C MET A 194 1.39 -2.36 -7.46
N HIS A 195 2.01 -1.20 -7.69
CA HIS A 195 3.47 -1.09 -7.84
C HIS A 195 4.19 -1.00 -6.50
N GLY A 196 4.78 -2.11 -6.06
CA GLY A 196 5.52 -2.18 -4.79
C GLY A 196 6.98 -2.55 -4.88
N GLU A 197 7.48 -3.02 -6.03
CA GLU A 197 8.89 -3.36 -6.22
C GLU A 197 9.42 -4.30 -5.13
N SER A 198 8.68 -5.38 -4.85
CA SER A 198 9.04 -6.35 -3.82
C SER A 198 9.76 -7.57 -4.39
N ARG A 199 10.35 -8.35 -3.48
CA ARG A 199 11.05 -9.59 -3.84
C ARG A 199 10.11 -10.78 -4.03
N PHE A 200 8.97 -10.80 -3.33
CA PHE A 200 8.12 -11.98 -3.26
C PHE A 200 6.72 -11.69 -3.78
N VAL A 201 6.24 -12.56 -4.66
CA VAL A 201 4.81 -12.71 -4.95
C VAL A 201 4.31 -13.87 -4.12
N LEU A 202 3.39 -13.60 -3.19
CA LEU A 202 2.80 -14.61 -2.32
C LEU A 202 1.29 -14.67 -2.55
N ALA A 203 0.75 -15.86 -2.83
CA ALA A 203 -0.68 -16.09 -2.92
C ALA A 203 -1.08 -17.25 -2.00
N PRO A 204 -1.73 -16.95 -0.84
CA PRO A 204 -2.10 -17.96 0.13
C PRO A 204 -3.08 -18.99 -0.44
N GLU A 205 -2.87 -20.26 -0.11
CA GLU A 205 -3.73 -21.39 -0.53
C GLU A 205 -3.97 -21.50 -2.05
N ALA A 206 -3.07 -20.94 -2.86
CA ALA A 206 -3.24 -20.91 -4.31
C ALA A 206 -2.88 -22.24 -4.99
N ASN A 207 -2.10 -23.11 -4.33
CA ASN A 207 -1.75 -24.43 -4.85
C ASN A 207 -2.88 -25.44 -4.66
N GLU A 208 -2.80 -26.56 -5.38
CA GLU A 208 -3.87 -27.57 -5.39
C GLU A 208 -4.09 -28.23 -4.02
N ASP A 209 -3.00 -28.44 -3.29
CA ASP A 209 -2.92 -29.03 -1.95
C ASP A 209 -3.28 -28.04 -0.82
N GLY A 210 -3.60 -26.78 -1.16
CA GLY A 210 -3.89 -25.72 -0.19
C GLY A 210 -2.64 -25.07 0.41
N SER A 211 -1.44 -25.40 -0.07
CA SER A 211 -0.22 -24.67 0.25
C SER A 211 -0.16 -23.31 -0.45
N ASP A 212 0.77 -22.47 -0.02
CA ASP A 212 0.96 -21.13 -0.57
C ASP A 212 1.76 -21.19 -1.87
N PHE A 213 1.34 -20.39 -2.85
CA PHE A 213 2.19 -20.07 -3.98
C PHE A 213 3.15 -18.96 -3.58
N LEU A 214 4.44 -19.17 -3.82
CA LEU A 214 5.48 -18.17 -3.62
C LEU A 214 6.38 -18.14 -4.86
N ASP A 215 6.69 -16.94 -5.35
CA ASP A 215 7.72 -16.72 -6.35
C ASP A 215 8.73 -15.66 -5.88
N ASP A 216 10.02 -16.00 -5.93
CA ASP A 216 11.14 -15.16 -5.49
C ASP A 216 11.83 -14.56 -6.72
N SER A 217 11.82 -13.23 -6.83
CA SER A 217 12.36 -12.48 -7.98
C SER A 217 13.82 -12.83 -8.27
N LEU A 218 14.61 -13.12 -7.23
CA LEU A 218 16.04 -13.43 -7.34
C LEU A 218 16.31 -14.78 -8.03
N ARG A 219 15.30 -15.66 -8.11
CA ARG A 219 15.39 -16.97 -8.77
C ARG A 219 14.96 -16.95 -10.23
N ARG A 220 14.59 -15.77 -10.75
CA ARG A 220 14.00 -15.61 -12.08
C ARG A 220 14.86 -14.70 -12.96
N PRO A 221 14.83 -14.89 -14.28
CA PRO A 221 15.42 -13.91 -15.20
C PRO A 221 14.60 -12.60 -15.17
N GLY A 222 15.22 -11.49 -15.55
CA GLY A 222 14.66 -10.15 -15.43
C GLY A 222 13.54 -9.80 -16.42
N ASP A 223 13.11 -10.73 -17.25
CA ASP A 223 12.00 -10.62 -18.21
C ASP A 223 10.88 -11.63 -17.91
N TYR A 224 11.00 -12.33 -16.77
CA TYR A 224 10.05 -13.37 -16.39
C TYR A 224 8.72 -12.77 -15.92
N VAL A 225 7.62 -13.36 -16.39
CA VAL A 225 6.27 -13.05 -15.93
C VAL A 225 5.78 -14.16 -15.00
N CYS A 226 5.64 -13.84 -13.72
CA CYS A 226 5.03 -14.73 -12.74
C CYS A 226 3.51 -14.75 -12.95
N ARG A 227 2.98 -15.89 -13.38
CA ARG A 227 1.53 -16.13 -13.46
C ARG A 227 1.06 -16.81 -12.20
N VAL A 228 0.19 -16.16 -11.45
CA VAL A 228 -0.33 -16.72 -10.21
C VAL A 228 -1.44 -17.74 -10.53
N PRO A 229 -1.51 -18.88 -9.82
CA PRO A 229 -2.55 -19.90 -10.05
C PRO A 229 -3.98 -19.31 -10.00
N ASP A 230 -4.91 -19.77 -10.86
CA ASP A 230 -6.31 -19.28 -10.89
C ASP A 230 -7.06 -19.45 -9.55
N ARG A 231 -6.63 -20.40 -8.72
CA ARG A 231 -7.21 -20.64 -7.39
C ARG A 231 -6.91 -19.51 -6.41
N ALA A 232 -5.94 -18.66 -6.70
CA ALA A 232 -5.59 -17.53 -5.85
C ALA A 232 -6.80 -16.62 -5.61
N LYS A 233 -7.01 -16.31 -4.33
CA LYS A 233 -8.04 -15.38 -3.84
C LYS A 233 -7.49 -13.96 -3.78
N MET A 234 -6.19 -13.84 -3.54
CA MET A 234 -5.46 -12.59 -3.33
C MET A 234 -3.98 -12.79 -3.62
N LEU A 235 -3.28 -11.67 -3.78
CA LEU A 235 -1.83 -11.57 -3.80
C LEU A 235 -1.39 -10.69 -2.63
N LEU A 236 -0.39 -11.14 -1.89
CA LEU A 236 0.26 -10.40 -0.81
C LEU A 236 1.62 -9.91 -1.31
N ASP A 237 1.79 -8.60 -1.22
CA ASP A 237 3.01 -7.89 -1.51
C ASP A 237 3.63 -7.42 -0.20
N LEU A 238 4.84 -7.87 0.08
CA LEU A 238 5.49 -7.77 1.38
C LEU A 238 6.51 -6.62 1.36
N ILE A 239 6.19 -5.53 2.06
CA ILE A 239 6.91 -4.25 2.01
C ILE A 239 7.77 -4.08 3.27
N MET A 240 9.08 -4.26 3.15
CA MET A 240 10.01 -4.19 4.28
C MET A 240 10.22 -2.75 4.78
N ASP A 241 10.13 -1.75 3.92
CA ASP A 241 10.38 -0.35 4.28
C ASP A 241 9.53 0.14 5.47
N ASP A 242 8.28 -0.31 5.53
CA ASP A 242 7.28 0.12 6.51
C ASP A 242 6.66 -1.03 7.31
N ASP A 243 7.23 -2.25 7.23
CA ASP A 243 6.66 -3.44 7.86
C ASP A 243 5.16 -3.59 7.53
N THR A 244 4.84 -3.54 6.24
CA THR A 244 3.45 -3.48 5.75
C THR A 244 3.20 -4.59 4.74
N ILE A 245 1.97 -5.10 4.71
CA ILE A 245 1.48 -5.95 3.63
C ILE A 245 0.52 -5.12 2.78
N TRP A 246 0.75 -5.10 1.48
CA TRP A 246 -0.27 -4.71 0.52
C TRP A 246 -0.94 -5.95 -0.05
N LEU A 247 -2.26 -5.96 0.01
CA LEU A 247 -3.08 -7.07 -0.44
C LEU A 247 -3.84 -6.64 -1.68
N LEU A 248 -3.66 -7.35 -2.79
CA LEU A 248 -4.47 -7.19 -3.99
C LEU A 248 -5.46 -8.34 -4.10
N THR A 249 -6.75 -8.05 -4.21
CA THR A 249 -7.79 -9.07 -4.41
C THR A 249 -8.89 -8.57 -5.35
N CYS A 250 -9.50 -9.49 -6.08
CA CYS A 250 -10.67 -9.22 -6.93
C CYS A 250 -11.59 -10.44 -6.98
N GLY A 251 -12.79 -10.25 -7.53
CA GLY A 251 -13.70 -11.36 -7.83
C GLY A 251 -13.16 -12.28 -8.93
N LYS A 252 -13.75 -13.46 -9.10
CA LYS A 252 -13.42 -14.30 -10.26
C LYS A 252 -13.72 -13.55 -11.56
N ALA A 253 -12.81 -13.58 -12.53
CA ALA A 253 -13.12 -13.14 -13.88
C ALA A 253 -14.24 -14.03 -14.46
N PRO A 254 -15.25 -13.46 -15.16
CA PRO A 254 -16.22 -14.23 -15.92
C PRO A 254 -15.53 -15.18 -16.93
N GLU A 255 -16.09 -16.37 -17.16
CA GLU A 255 -15.52 -17.36 -18.09
C GLU A 255 -15.39 -16.84 -19.53
N ALA A 256 -16.27 -15.92 -19.92
CA ALA A 256 -16.28 -15.32 -21.26
C ALA A 256 -15.26 -14.18 -21.44
N THR A 257 -14.55 -13.77 -20.38
CA THR A 257 -13.59 -12.67 -20.47
C THR A 257 -12.38 -13.11 -21.30
N LYS A 258 -12.14 -12.43 -22.43
CA LYS A 258 -10.91 -12.59 -23.20
C LYS A 258 -9.77 -11.94 -22.44
N LEU A 259 -8.90 -12.77 -21.88
CA LEU A 259 -7.71 -12.33 -21.16
C LEU A 259 -6.47 -12.63 -22.02
N ASN A 260 -5.49 -11.73 -21.99
CA ASN A 260 -4.17 -12.00 -22.55
C ASN A 260 -3.52 -13.24 -21.89
N TRP A 261 -3.94 -13.56 -20.65
CA TRP A 261 -3.49 -14.70 -19.87
C TRP A 261 -4.67 -15.54 -19.35
N PRO A 262 -5.23 -16.44 -20.17
CA PRO A 262 -6.32 -17.31 -19.73
C PRO A 262 -5.85 -18.19 -18.55
N GLY A 263 -6.69 -18.30 -17.52
CA GLY A 263 -6.41 -19.12 -16.33
C GLY A 263 -5.52 -18.46 -15.27
N SER A 264 -5.37 -17.14 -15.28
CA SER A 264 -4.75 -16.40 -14.18
C SER A 264 -5.45 -15.07 -13.95
N ARG A 265 -5.73 -14.72 -12.69
CA ARG A 265 -6.33 -13.43 -12.31
C ARG A 265 -5.31 -12.41 -11.87
N PHE A 266 -4.12 -12.88 -11.50
CA PHE A 266 -3.04 -12.07 -11.00
C PHE A 266 -1.73 -12.46 -11.67
N TYR A 267 -0.90 -11.48 -11.97
CA TYR A 267 0.45 -11.75 -12.44
C TYR A 267 1.39 -10.65 -11.95
N ALA A 268 2.69 -10.89 -12.06
CA ALA A 268 3.70 -9.88 -11.83
C ALA A 268 4.85 -10.02 -12.83
N GLU A 269 5.49 -8.90 -13.16
CA GLU A 269 6.64 -8.88 -14.05
C GLU A 269 7.91 -8.71 -13.22
N ASN A 270 8.90 -9.57 -13.46
CA ASN A 270 10.23 -9.40 -12.89
C ASN A 270 10.97 -8.33 -13.70
N ALA A 271 11.80 -7.52 -13.05
CA ALA A 271 12.70 -6.61 -13.74
C ALA A 271 14.09 -6.60 -13.09
N PRO A 272 15.16 -6.40 -13.88
CA PRO A 272 16.47 -6.11 -13.34
C PRO A 272 16.51 -4.67 -12.81
N GLY A 273 17.07 -4.50 -11.62
CA GLY A 273 17.03 -3.23 -10.89
C GLY A 273 15.64 -2.86 -10.40
N GLY A 274 15.56 -1.82 -9.57
CA GLY A 274 14.32 -1.33 -8.97
C GLY A 274 14.55 -0.80 -7.56
N TRP A 275 13.62 0.03 -7.06
CA TRP A 275 13.64 0.44 -5.66
C TRP A 275 13.08 -0.70 -4.81
N HIS A 276 13.93 -1.68 -4.52
CA HIS A 276 13.55 -2.82 -3.70
C HIS A 276 12.93 -2.33 -2.39
N ALA A 277 11.72 -2.80 -2.08
CA ALA A 277 10.86 -2.34 -0.99
C ALA A 277 11.46 -2.52 0.43
N GLY A 278 12.61 -1.91 0.71
CA GLY A 278 13.38 -1.99 1.95
C GLY A 278 14.24 -3.24 2.10
N TRP A 279 14.32 -4.13 1.09
CA TRP A 279 15.02 -5.41 1.21
C TRP A 279 16.52 -5.29 1.50
N SER A 280 17.21 -4.29 0.92
CA SER A 280 18.63 -4.06 1.28
C SER A 280 18.83 -3.50 2.69
N ARG A 281 17.78 -2.97 3.32
CA ARG A 281 17.84 -2.38 4.68
C ARG A 281 17.73 -3.43 5.77
N ILE A 282 17.59 -4.70 5.40
CA ILE A 282 17.45 -5.81 6.32
C ILE A 282 18.62 -6.80 6.31
N GLY A 283 19.80 -6.36 5.89
CA GLY A 283 21.01 -7.19 5.84
C GLY A 283 21.00 -8.26 4.75
N GLU A 284 19.99 -8.27 3.87
CA GLU A 284 20.11 -8.90 2.56
C GLU A 284 20.84 -7.93 1.63
N ALA A 285 21.71 -8.45 0.76
CA ALA A 285 22.40 -7.62 -0.23
C ALA A 285 21.40 -6.93 -1.17
N ASP A 286 21.89 -6.03 -2.03
CA ASP A 286 21.06 -5.37 -3.04
C ASP A 286 20.21 -6.41 -3.79
N CYS A 287 18.89 -6.21 -3.75
CA CYS A 287 17.95 -7.04 -4.48
C CYS A 287 18.05 -6.63 -5.95
N ASP A 288 18.90 -7.31 -6.71
CA ASP A 288 19.19 -7.01 -8.12
C ASP A 288 17.97 -7.16 -9.04
N ARG A 289 16.90 -7.79 -8.54
CA ARG A 289 15.64 -8.05 -9.22
C ARG A 289 14.45 -7.89 -8.30
N VAL A 290 13.37 -7.34 -8.84
CA VAL A 290 12.10 -7.17 -8.12
C VAL A 290 10.94 -7.53 -9.02
N TRP A 291 9.85 -7.97 -8.40
CA TRP A 291 8.54 -7.91 -9.02
C TRP A 291 8.11 -6.44 -9.06
N THR A 292 8.03 -5.87 -10.25
CA THR A 292 7.75 -4.44 -10.44
C THR A 292 6.38 -4.07 -9.91
N ALA A 293 5.35 -4.76 -10.41
CA ALA A 293 3.98 -4.62 -9.98
C ALA A 293 3.22 -5.94 -10.13
N PRO A 294 2.56 -6.39 -9.05
CA PRO A 294 1.39 -7.22 -9.13
C PRO A 294 0.24 -6.55 -9.89
N PHE A 295 -0.38 -7.26 -10.82
CA PHE A 295 -1.57 -6.84 -11.55
C PHE A 295 -2.75 -7.75 -11.25
N SER A 296 -3.96 -7.18 -11.24
CA SER A 296 -5.23 -7.91 -11.18
C SER A 296 -6.11 -7.55 -12.36
N LEU A 297 -6.75 -8.56 -12.93
CA LEU A 297 -7.68 -8.39 -14.04
C LEU A 297 -9.04 -7.95 -13.47
N LEU A 298 -9.55 -6.81 -13.94
CA LEU A 298 -10.77 -6.23 -13.41
C LEU A 298 -12.01 -6.90 -14.03
N ALA A 299 -12.03 -7.09 -15.35
CA ALA A 299 -13.16 -7.70 -16.07
C ALA A 299 -14.51 -7.08 -15.64
N ASP A 300 -14.60 -5.75 -15.67
CA ASP A 300 -15.72 -4.92 -15.21
C ASP A 300 -16.09 -5.04 -13.71
N LYS A 301 -15.28 -5.74 -12.92
CA LYS A 301 -15.42 -5.87 -11.47
C LYS A 301 -14.39 -5.01 -10.74
N PRO A 302 -14.67 -4.60 -9.50
CA PRO A 302 -13.68 -3.90 -8.70
C PRO A 302 -12.52 -4.83 -8.30
N ALA A 303 -11.34 -4.22 -8.17
CA ALA A 303 -10.26 -4.73 -7.36
C ALA A 303 -10.28 -4.03 -5.99
N TYR A 304 -9.65 -4.67 -5.02
CA TYR A 304 -9.50 -4.15 -3.67
C TYR A 304 -8.03 -4.20 -3.28
N ILE A 305 -7.54 -3.08 -2.73
CA ILE A 305 -6.17 -2.97 -2.22
C ILE A 305 -6.23 -2.75 -0.72
N GLY A 306 -5.84 -3.77 0.04
CA GLY A 306 -5.72 -3.74 1.50
C GLY A 306 -4.35 -3.28 1.96
N VAL A 307 -4.31 -2.54 3.07
CA VAL A 307 -3.09 -2.01 3.68
C VAL A 307 -3.06 -2.45 5.15
N LEU A 308 -2.25 -3.48 5.43
CA LEU A 308 -2.11 -4.07 6.77
C LEU A 308 -0.75 -3.68 7.34
N ARG A 309 -0.76 -3.03 8.51
CA ARG A 309 0.43 -2.34 9.04
C ARG A 309 0.96 -2.99 10.31
N ILE A 310 2.28 -3.14 10.33
CA ILE A 310 3.22 -3.55 11.38
C ILE A 310 2.87 -4.84 12.09
N GLY A 311 3.82 -5.78 12.06
CA GLY A 311 3.69 -7.02 12.82
C GLY A 311 2.62 -7.95 12.27
N TYR A 312 2.24 -7.77 11.00
CA TYR A 312 1.47 -8.75 10.23
C TYR A 312 2.36 -9.77 9.55
N TRP A 313 3.66 -9.51 9.43
CA TRP A 313 4.58 -10.43 8.81
C TRP A 313 6.03 -10.24 9.25
N HIS A 314 6.86 -11.19 8.85
CA HIS A 314 8.29 -11.19 9.07
C HIS A 314 9.00 -12.04 8.01
N TYR A 315 10.19 -11.62 7.62
CA TYR A 315 11.15 -12.42 6.87
C TYR A 315 12.36 -12.69 7.75
N GLN A 316 12.85 -13.93 7.73
CA GLN A 316 14.10 -14.28 8.39
C GLN A 316 14.90 -15.28 7.56
N ARG A 317 16.15 -14.93 7.27
CA ARG A 317 17.16 -15.88 6.82
C ARG A 317 17.51 -16.84 7.95
N ALA A 318 17.56 -18.13 7.65
CA ALA A 318 17.80 -19.18 8.64
C ALA A 318 19.20 -19.80 8.47
N GLY A 319 19.52 -20.31 7.28
CA GLY A 319 20.82 -20.90 6.97
C GLY A 319 21.19 -22.10 7.86
N GLN A 320 20.24 -23.01 8.12
CA GLN A 320 20.45 -24.16 9.00
C GLN A 320 19.92 -25.47 8.40
N SER A 321 20.57 -26.59 8.72
CA SER A 321 20.09 -27.92 8.34
C SER A 321 18.87 -28.34 9.16
N VAL A 322 17.87 -28.89 8.49
CA VAL A 322 16.62 -29.38 9.09
C VAL A 322 16.35 -30.81 8.66
N GLN A 323 15.62 -31.56 9.49
CA GLN A 323 15.17 -32.92 9.20
C GLN A 323 13.66 -32.97 9.20
N LYS A 324 13.08 -33.64 8.21
CA LYS A 324 11.63 -33.81 8.09
C LYS A 324 11.03 -34.37 9.39
N ASP A 325 9.90 -33.81 9.80
CA ASP A 325 9.12 -34.20 10.98
C ASP A 325 9.90 -34.07 12.30
N GLN A 326 11.03 -33.33 12.31
CA GLN A 326 11.76 -32.97 13.53
C GLN A 326 11.49 -31.51 13.90
N PRO A 327 11.39 -31.21 15.21
CA PRO A 327 11.18 -29.86 15.68
C PRO A 327 12.40 -28.99 15.38
N ASN A 328 12.15 -27.80 14.85
CA ASN A 328 13.14 -26.79 14.56
C ASN A 328 12.75 -25.46 15.21
N THR A 329 13.70 -24.77 15.84
CA THR A 329 13.46 -23.51 16.54
C THR A 329 14.15 -22.35 15.83
N LEU A 330 13.38 -21.35 15.44
CA LEU A 330 13.87 -20.07 14.96
C LEU A 330 13.80 -19.05 16.09
N ASN A 331 14.91 -18.36 16.35
CA ASN A 331 14.90 -17.18 17.21
C ASN A 331 14.68 -15.96 16.30
N TRP A 332 13.56 -15.27 16.48
CA TRP A 332 13.17 -14.13 15.68
C TRP A 332 14.11 -12.96 15.89
N ARG A 333 14.76 -12.54 14.81
CA ARG A 333 15.66 -11.40 14.80
C ARG A 333 15.12 -10.35 13.86
N ILE A 334 15.07 -9.12 14.35
CA ILE A 334 14.77 -7.97 13.51
C ILE A 334 15.93 -7.80 12.56
N ALA A 335 15.58 -7.82 11.28
CA ALA A 335 16.56 -7.66 10.23
C ALA A 335 16.82 -6.16 9.93
N TYR A 336 15.91 -5.25 10.33
CA TYR A 336 16.06 -3.80 10.10
C TYR A 336 17.37 -3.23 10.65
N GLU A 337 18.14 -2.61 9.76
CA GLU A 337 19.33 -1.82 10.11
C GLU A 337 18.97 -0.41 10.61
N ARG A 338 17.73 0.04 10.35
CA ARG A 338 17.23 1.37 10.70
C ARG A 338 15.86 1.28 11.35
N GLN A 339 15.55 2.26 12.20
CA GLN A 339 14.26 2.32 12.87
C GLN A 339 13.16 2.55 11.84
N ILE A 340 12.15 1.69 11.85
CA ILE A 340 10.88 1.92 11.12
C ILE A 340 9.99 2.78 12.01
N VAL A 341 9.48 3.87 11.46
CA VAL A 341 8.57 4.78 12.17
C VAL A 341 7.29 4.02 12.54
N GLY A 342 6.85 4.17 13.80
CA GLY A 342 5.68 3.47 14.32
C GLY A 342 5.91 1.99 14.68
N SER A 343 7.05 1.40 14.29
CA SER A 343 7.36 0.02 14.66
C SER A 343 7.78 -0.08 16.13
N PRO A 344 7.24 -1.03 16.91
CA PRO A 344 7.66 -1.27 18.29
C PRO A 344 9.02 -1.97 18.38
N PHE A 345 9.63 -2.27 17.24
CA PHE A 345 10.80 -3.11 17.09
C PHE A 345 12.05 -2.25 16.86
N PRO A 346 13.05 -2.27 17.76
CA PRO A 346 14.28 -1.52 17.57
C PRO A 346 15.21 -2.24 16.56
N PRO A 347 16.05 -1.50 15.82
CA PRO A 347 17.03 -2.09 14.90
C PRO A 347 17.89 -3.17 15.56
N GLY A 348 18.05 -4.31 14.89
CA GLY A 348 18.81 -5.46 15.40
C GLY A 348 18.24 -6.16 16.64
N GLY A 349 17.07 -5.76 17.14
CA GLY A 349 16.43 -6.41 18.29
C GLY A 349 15.75 -7.75 17.94
N SER A 350 14.89 -8.23 18.84
CA SER A 350 14.06 -9.42 18.57
C SER A 350 12.69 -9.04 18.02
N TRP A 351 12.25 -9.76 16.98
CA TRP A 351 10.91 -9.63 16.45
C TRP A 351 9.97 -10.59 17.20
N ARG A 352 8.68 -10.28 17.21
CA ARG A 352 7.64 -11.18 17.72
C ARG A 352 6.31 -10.87 17.03
N PRO A 353 5.41 -11.85 16.85
CA PRO A 353 4.10 -11.59 16.29
C PRO A 353 3.34 -10.64 17.22
N LEU A 354 2.72 -9.58 16.67
CA LEU A 354 1.97 -8.61 17.48
C LEU A 354 0.54 -9.06 17.77
N TYR A 355 0.03 -10.01 16.99
CA TYR A 355 -1.37 -10.40 17.03
C TYR A 355 -1.50 -11.91 17.15
N PRO A 356 -2.40 -12.40 18.03
CA PRO A 356 -2.81 -13.79 17.98
C PRO A 356 -3.64 -14.03 16.73
N GLY A 357 -3.60 -15.26 16.21
CA GLY A 357 -4.31 -15.63 15.01
C GLY A 357 -3.75 -16.88 14.35
N MET A 358 -4.25 -17.14 13.15
CA MET A 358 -3.75 -18.19 12.28
C MET A 358 -2.68 -17.60 11.38
N TRP A 359 -1.44 -17.94 11.69
CA TRP A 359 -0.27 -17.56 10.93
C TRP A 359 0.13 -18.66 9.96
N ARG A 360 0.80 -18.28 8.88
CA ARG A 360 1.40 -19.20 7.92
C ARG A 360 2.89 -18.93 7.84
N LEU A 361 3.67 -20.01 7.85
CA LEU A 361 5.10 -20.01 7.65
C LEU A 361 5.39 -20.65 6.30
N VAL A 362 6.02 -19.92 5.39
CA VAL A 362 6.55 -20.44 4.13
C VAL A 362 8.05 -20.64 4.30
N ALA A 363 8.49 -21.89 4.31
CA ALA A 363 9.89 -22.28 4.42
C ALA A 363 10.49 -22.53 3.03
N SER A 364 11.64 -21.91 2.75
CA SER A 364 12.49 -22.29 1.60
C SER A 364 13.51 -23.33 2.05
N ILE A 365 13.36 -24.57 1.61
CA ILE A 365 14.28 -25.68 1.91
C ILE A 365 14.82 -26.23 0.59
N ASP A 366 16.14 -26.13 0.38
CA ASP A 366 16.84 -26.54 -0.84
C ASP A 366 16.15 -26.06 -2.13
N GLY A 367 15.83 -24.77 -2.19
CA GLY A 367 15.15 -24.18 -3.34
C GLY A 367 13.65 -24.49 -3.47
N ARG A 368 13.03 -25.26 -2.56
CA ARG A 368 11.59 -25.59 -2.61
C ARG A 368 10.81 -24.90 -1.49
N TYR A 369 9.54 -24.59 -1.76
CA TYR A 369 8.67 -23.91 -0.81
C TYR A 369 7.71 -24.87 -0.13
N TYR A 370 7.57 -24.73 1.18
CA TYR A 370 6.67 -25.52 2.01
C TYR A 370 5.89 -24.61 2.94
N THR A 371 4.59 -24.84 3.07
CA THR A 371 3.74 -24.06 3.98
C THR A 371 3.44 -24.85 5.26
N VAL A 372 3.61 -24.20 6.40
CA VAL A 372 3.24 -24.70 7.72
C VAL A 372 2.23 -23.73 8.34
N THR A 373 1.09 -24.24 8.81
CA THR A 373 0.10 -23.44 9.53
C THR A 373 0.44 -23.41 11.01
N ILE A 374 0.39 -22.23 11.62
CA ILE A 374 0.81 -22.00 13.00
C ILE A 374 -0.27 -21.17 13.70
N ILE A 375 -0.78 -21.67 14.82
CA ILE A 375 -1.68 -20.89 15.67
C ILE A 375 -0.82 -20.15 16.70
N VAL A 376 -0.89 -18.82 16.68
CA VAL A 376 -0.27 -17.97 17.70
C VAL A 376 -1.36 -17.54 18.66
N THR A 377 -1.24 -17.95 19.92
CA THR A 377 -2.10 -17.49 21.03
C THR A 377 -1.64 -16.13 21.55
N ALA A 378 -2.48 -15.46 22.35
CA ALA A 378 -2.19 -14.18 22.95
C ALA A 378 -0.90 -14.24 23.80
N ALA A 379 -0.68 -15.33 24.53
CA ALA A 379 0.54 -15.56 25.31
C ALA A 379 1.79 -15.68 24.42
N GLN A 380 1.65 -16.29 23.23
CA GLN A 380 2.75 -16.50 22.30
C GLN A 380 3.12 -15.23 21.50
N THR A 381 2.30 -14.18 21.52
CA THR A 381 2.67 -12.87 20.95
C THR A 381 3.86 -12.21 21.65
N ALA A 382 4.20 -12.65 22.86
CA ALA A 382 5.42 -12.24 23.56
C ALA A 382 6.66 -13.05 23.15
N SER A 383 6.49 -14.16 22.42
CA SER A 383 7.59 -15.06 22.08
C SER A 383 8.48 -14.47 20.99
N THR A 384 9.77 -14.43 21.27
CA THR A 384 10.84 -14.09 20.30
C THR A 384 11.41 -15.33 19.62
N SER A 385 10.73 -16.47 19.74
CA SER A 385 11.09 -17.70 19.06
C SER A 385 9.86 -18.44 18.57
N LEU A 386 10.06 -19.28 17.57
CA LEU A 386 9.05 -20.20 17.05
C LEU A 386 9.66 -21.58 16.89
N THR A 387 9.00 -22.59 17.46
CA THR A 387 9.30 -23.99 17.18
C THR A 387 8.23 -24.57 16.25
N PHE A 388 8.65 -25.25 15.20
CA PHE A 388 7.77 -25.94 14.26
C PHE A 388 8.43 -27.22 13.74
N ASP A 389 7.63 -28.22 13.37
CA ASP A 389 8.16 -29.43 12.75
C ASP A 389 8.53 -29.15 11.29
N SER A 390 9.76 -29.51 10.90
CA SER A 390 10.23 -29.21 9.55
C SER A 390 9.46 -30.05 8.52
N PRO A 391 8.90 -29.44 7.45
CA PRO A 391 8.13 -30.17 6.44
C PRO A 391 9.01 -31.04 5.52
N ALA A 392 10.32 -30.82 5.53
CA ALA A 392 11.29 -31.54 4.70
C ALA A 392 12.67 -31.62 5.38
N THR A 393 13.50 -32.52 4.86
CA THR A 393 14.94 -32.58 5.17
C THR A 393 15.70 -31.75 4.15
N GLY A 394 16.67 -30.95 4.59
CA GLY A 394 17.48 -30.11 3.71
C GLY A 394 18.10 -28.92 4.43
N ASN A 395 18.56 -27.92 3.69
CA ASN A 395 18.98 -26.64 4.22
C ASN A 395 17.82 -25.64 4.20
N LEU A 396 17.35 -25.22 5.37
CA LEU A 396 16.39 -24.13 5.53
C LEU A 396 17.10 -22.81 5.25
N GLU A 397 16.82 -22.22 4.09
CA GLU A 397 17.46 -21.00 3.61
C GLU A 397 16.86 -19.77 4.31
N TYR A 398 15.54 -19.64 4.27
CA TYR A 398 14.78 -18.55 4.87
C TYR A 398 13.33 -18.95 5.15
N VAL A 399 12.64 -18.13 5.94
CA VAL A 399 11.19 -18.22 6.16
C VAL A 399 10.51 -16.88 5.91
N LEU A 400 9.27 -16.96 5.42
CA LEU A 400 8.29 -15.89 5.48
C LEU A 400 7.21 -16.29 6.47
N PHE A 401 6.90 -15.44 7.44
CA PHE A 401 5.91 -15.70 8.48
C PHE A 401 4.90 -14.58 8.49
N TYR A 402 3.61 -14.87 8.32
CA TYR A 402 2.59 -13.82 8.20
C TYR A 402 1.23 -14.23 8.79
N LEU A 403 0.51 -13.23 9.31
CA LEU A 403 -0.86 -13.39 9.80
C LEU A 403 -1.78 -13.56 8.60
N TYR A 404 -2.38 -14.73 8.50
CA TYR A 404 -3.24 -15.10 7.38
C TYR A 404 -4.71 -14.88 7.71
N ASP A 405 -5.17 -15.45 8.83
CA ASP A 405 -6.57 -15.43 9.25
C ASP A 405 -6.68 -15.26 10.77
N ARG A 406 -7.88 -14.95 11.23
CA ARG A 406 -8.19 -14.77 12.64
C ARG A 406 -8.49 -16.09 13.35
N THR A 407 -8.29 -16.09 14.65
CA THR A 407 -8.82 -17.07 15.60
C THR A 407 -9.79 -16.39 16.56
N GLU A 408 -10.34 -17.12 17.53
CA GLU A 408 -11.17 -16.55 18.59
C GLU A 408 -10.40 -15.57 19.47
N GLU A 409 -9.07 -15.70 19.58
CA GLU A 409 -8.22 -14.79 20.34
C GLU A 409 -7.81 -13.54 19.55
N THR A 410 -8.01 -13.51 18.23
CA THR A 410 -7.68 -12.34 17.40
C THR A 410 -8.59 -11.16 17.76
N PRO A 411 -8.05 -10.00 18.16
CA PRO A 411 -8.87 -8.86 18.56
C PRO A 411 -9.79 -8.38 17.44
N GLU A 412 -11.00 -7.94 17.80
CA GLU A 412 -12.04 -7.57 16.82
C GLU A 412 -11.61 -6.44 15.88
N ASN A 413 -10.78 -5.52 16.36
CA ASN A 413 -10.26 -4.38 15.62
C ASN A 413 -9.10 -4.72 14.67
N ILE A 414 -8.64 -5.98 14.65
CA ILE A 414 -7.57 -6.45 13.77
C ILE A 414 -8.17 -7.07 12.50
N TRP A 415 -7.68 -6.61 11.36
CA TRP A 415 -8.12 -7.04 10.03
C TRP A 415 -7.11 -8.00 9.44
N THR A 416 -7.51 -9.24 9.15
CA THR A 416 -6.62 -10.19 8.47
C THR A 416 -6.79 -10.13 6.94
N PRO A 417 -5.81 -10.64 6.15
CA PRO A 417 -5.98 -10.83 4.71
C PRO A 417 -7.29 -11.51 4.32
N VAL A 418 -7.66 -12.57 5.05
CA VAL A 418 -8.88 -13.31 4.77
C VAL A 418 -10.14 -12.51 5.17
N ASP A 419 -10.09 -11.71 6.24
CA ASP A 419 -11.21 -10.81 6.58
C ASP A 419 -11.51 -9.81 5.46
N ILE A 420 -10.45 -9.22 4.88
CA ILE A 420 -10.59 -8.31 3.73
C ILE A 420 -11.24 -9.05 2.56
N TYR A 421 -10.72 -10.24 2.19
CA TYR A 421 -11.30 -11.02 1.10
C TYR A 421 -12.78 -11.39 1.34
N ARG A 422 -13.11 -11.90 2.54
CA ARG A 422 -14.48 -12.26 2.92
C ARG A 422 -15.43 -11.07 2.81
N GLN A 423 -15.02 -9.90 3.30
CA GLN A 423 -15.88 -8.72 3.34
C GLN A 423 -15.96 -7.96 2.01
N ALA A 424 -14.84 -7.84 1.30
CA ALA A 424 -14.77 -7.08 0.06
C ALA A 424 -15.31 -7.89 -1.13
N VAL A 425 -14.97 -9.18 -1.22
CA VAL A 425 -15.25 -10.01 -2.41
C VAL A 425 -16.37 -11.01 -2.18
N GLN A 426 -16.38 -11.76 -1.07
CA GLN A 426 -17.39 -12.81 -0.90
C GLN A 426 -18.77 -12.25 -0.51
N ARG A 427 -18.82 -11.21 0.33
CA ARG A 427 -20.10 -10.58 0.71
C ARG A 427 -20.71 -9.76 -0.42
N SER A 428 -19.92 -9.22 -1.34
CA SER A 428 -20.43 -8.47 -2.51
C SER A 428 -20.96 -9.38 -3.62
N GLN A 429 -20.73 -10.70 -3.52
CA GLN A 429 -21.23 -11.74 -4.43
C GLN A 429 -22.49 -12.46 -3.93
N ARG A 430 -22.98 -12.13 -2.74
CA ARG A 430 -24.28 -12.57 -2.20
C ARG A 430 -25.29 -11.44 -2.40
#